data_AF-A0A5C8MQF2-F1
#
_entry.id   AF-A0A5C8MQF2-F1
#
_cell.length_a   1.000
_cell.length_b   1.000
_cell.length_c   1.000
_cell.angle_alpha   90.00
_cell.angle_beta   90.00
_cell.angle_gamma   90.00
#
_symmetry.space_group_name_H-M   'P 1'
#
loop_
_entity.id
_entity.type
_entity.pdbx_description
1 polymer ?
#
loop_
_entity_poly.entity_id
_entity_poly.type
_entity_poly.pdbx_seq_one_letter_code
_entity_poly.pdbx_strand_id
1 'polypeptide(L)'
;MEKWTKLMIRHGFHPEDEETGITSQWLAQTFAALIQRHQHLDTISETDWMEALQQTAKQIVFYNDDIPGRETLVDPTKNELPLIQIDPYVRGIVRWLNMMHIYTVYSCDGEGVRPATIYFLEDLSAQQLAIIRACTPPHVRIRAEKRKVTLFYQRGHIDDLLTMAERLYNVWRNPELLMTYRLETLKHRLYSLLSINGKSGRETMIRQMLYRKLQQKTDWCQIDAYGNLLAAVYCGNGPTILLSAHMDTVRPFSPKRTIIESGTVLSSSRGILGADDRAGIAVILEILDFIRHSRFQGTLKIAFTVEEEIGCLGSRNIDPTFLQDVDAAIVVDRRGTRDIVTSYAGIVPFCTDEYGRIFETAGALAGMPDWKMTHGGLSDAKVFAEFGIPSVNLSVGYEHEHTEFETLDYKATLETVMLLETVFENNMITEELVVTYKC
;
A
#
# COMPACT_ATOMS: atom_id res chain seq x y z
N MET A 1 2.03 26.57 2.94
CA MET A 1 2.02 26.79 1.49
C MET A 1 1.03 27.91 1.21
N GLU A 2 1.43 28.95 0.50
CA GLU A 2 0.50 30.00 0.08
C GLU A 2 -0.58 29.40 -0.83
N LYS A 3 -1.82 29.90 -0.73
CA LYS A 3 -2.97 29.38 -1.50
C LYS A 3 -2.67 29.37 -2.99
N TRP A 4 -1.93 30.37 -3.45
CA TRP A 4 -1.47 30.52 -4.81
C TRP A 4 -0.56 29.37 -5.28
N THR A 5 0.52 29.07 -4.52
CA THR A 5 1.44 27.97 -4.81
C THR A 5 0.68 26.64 -4.95
N LYS A 6 -0.32 26.44 -4.10
CA LYS A 6 -1.16 25.24 -4.11
C LYS A 6 -1.91 25.07 -5.44
N LEU A 7 -2.50 26.14 -5.96
CA LEU A 7 -3.20 26.12 -7.26
C LEU A 7 -2.23 25.76 -8.39
N MET A 8 -1.06 26.40 -8.44
CA MET A 8 -0.03 26.10 -9.45
C MET A 8 0.33 24.61 -9.42
N ILE A 9 0.68 24.09 -8.24
CA ILE A 9 1.11 22.70 -8.05
C ILE A 9 0.03 21.71 -8.51
N ARG A 10 -1.20 21.92 -8.06
CA ARG A 10 -2.34 21.04 -8.36
C ARG A 10 -2.62 20.93 -9.86
N HIS A 11 -2.33 21.98 -10.61
CA HIS A 11 -2.52 22.04 -12.05
C HIS A 11 -1.23 21.83 -12.86
N GLY A 12 -0.15 21.37 -12.20
CA GLY A 12 1.07 20.94 -12.89
C GLY A 12 2.04 22.06 -13.26
N PHE A 13 1.96 23.22 -12.61
CA PHE A 13 2.88 24.34 -12.81
C PHE A 13 3.91 24.42 -11.67
N HIS A 14 5.16 24.70 -12.03
CA HIS A 14 6.25 24.91 -11.09
C HIS A 14 6.08 26.27 -10.38
N PRO A 15 6.04 26.31 -9.04
CA PRO A 15 5.76 27.55 -8.31
C PRO A 15 6.94 28.54 -8.28
N GLU A 16 8.16 28.12 -8.62
CA GLU A 16 9.38 28.95 -8.55
C GLU A 16 9.69 29.71 -9.87
N ASP A 17 8.68 29.93 -10.73
CA ASP A 17 8.77 30.67 -12.01
C ASP A 17 9.80 30.09 -13.01
N GLU A 18 9.91 28.76 -13.04
CA GLU A 18 10.83 28.02 -13.92
C GLU A 18 10.15 27.54 -15.22
N GLU A 19 8.89 27.89 -15.45
CA GLU A 19 8.18 27.47 -16.65
C GLU A 19 8.75 28.17 -17.88
N THR A 20 8.84 27.43 -18.99
CA THR A 20 9.36 27.95 -20.26
C THR A 20 8.40 27.68 -21.41
N GLY A 21 8.69 28.25 -22.58
CA GLY A 21 7.96 27.98 -23.80
C GLY A 21 6.46 28.25 -23.72
N ILE A 22 5.66 27.30 -24.20
CA ILE A 22 4.20 27.43 -24.27
C ILE A 22 3.55 27.44 -22.89
N THR A 23 4.15 26.72 -21.93
CA THR A 23 3.64 26.59 -20.56
C THR A 23 3.68 27.94 -19.84
N SER A 24 4.79 28.68 -19.95
CA SER A 24 4.90 30.02 -19.35
C SER A 24 4.01 31.05 -20.03
N GLN A 25 3.91 31.02 -21.36
CA GLN A 25 2.98 31.88 -22.11
C GLN A 25 1.53 31.66 -21.67
N TRP A 26 1.13 30.40 -21.52
CA TRP A 26 -0.21 30.05 -21.08
C TRP A 26 -0.49 30.48 -19.65
N LEU A 27 0.47 30.27 -18.74
CA LEU A 27 0.37 30.73 -17.37
C LEU A 27 0.20 32.25 -17.30
N ALA A 28 1.01 33.02 -18.04
CA ALA A 28 0.93 34.48 -18.10
C ALA A 28 -0.44 34.99 -18.62
N GLN A 29 -0.98 34.37 -19.68
CA GLN A 29 -2.32 34.72 -20.17
C GLN A 29 -3.43 34.40 -19.15
N THR A 30 -3.29 33.27 -18.46
CA THR A 30 -4.23 32.86 -17.40
C THR A 30 -4.23 33.86 -16.25
N PHE A 31 -3.05 34.29 -15.81
CA PHE A 31 -2.90 35.36 -14.82
C PHE A 31 -3.55 36.67 -15.27
N ALA A 32 -3.28 37.10 -16.51
CA ALA A 32 -3.87 38.32 -17.05
C ALA A 32 -5.41 38.27 -17.03
N ALA A 33 -6.00 37.12 -17.36
CA ALA A 33 -7.44 36.91 -17.31
C ALA A 33 -8.00 36.95 -15.87
N LEU A 34 -7.26 36.42 -14.89
CA LEU A 34 -7.68 36.38 -13.50
C LEU A 34 -7.57 37.75 -12.81
N ILE A 35 -6.50 38.51 -13.06
CA ILE A 35 -6.31 39.86 -12.51
C ILE A 35 -7.40 40.82 -13.01
N GLN A 36 -7.94 40.62 -14.21
CA GLN A 36 -9.08 41.39 -14.70
C GLN A 36 -10.38 41.10 -13.92
N ARG A 37 -10.51 39.91 -13.34
CA ARG A 37 -11.72 39.44 -12.63
C ARG A 37 -11.63 39.61 -11.11
N HIS A 38 -10.43 39.58 -10.55
CA HIS A 38 -10.18 39.59 -9.11
C HIS A 38 -9.20 40.71 -8.71
N GLN A 39 -9.53 41.46 -7.66
CA GLN A 39 -8.66 42.53 -7.16
C GLN A 39 -7.39 42.01 -6.44
N HIS A 40 -7.45 40.81 -5.86
CA HIS A 40 -6.34 40.20 -5.12
C HIS A 40 -6.19 38.71 -5.45
N LEU A 41 -4.95 38.25 -5.69
CA LEU A 41 -4.64 36.85 -6.04
C LEU A 41 -5.13 35.85 -4.99
N ASP A 42 -5.09 36.22 -3.71
CA ASP A 42 -5.55 35.37 -2.61
C ASP A 42 -7.05 35.05 -2.65
N THR A 43 -7.84 35.84 -3.39
CA THR A 43 -9.29 35.64 -3.50
C THR A 43 -9.68 34.62 -4.56
N ILE A 44 -8.75 34.21 -5.44
CA ILE A 44 -9.02 33.31 -6.55
C ILE A 44 -9.44 31.93 -6.01
N SER A 45 -10.59 31.42 -6.45
CA SER A 45 -11.02 30.06 -6.12
C SER A 45 -10.38 29.04 -7.08
N GLU A 46 -10.35 27.77 -6.69
CA GLU A 46 -9.87 26.69 -7.57
C GLU A 46 -10.74 26.56 -8.83
N THR A 47 -12.03 26.89 -8.71
CA THR A 47 -12.96 26.95 -9.84
C THR A 47 -12.61 28.09 -10.81
N ASP A 48 -12.41 29.31 -10.31
CA ASP A 48 -12.04 30.45 -11.16
C ASP A 48 -10.71 30.21 -11.88
N TRP A 49 -9.74 29.62 -11.15
CA TRP A 49 -8.45 29.21 -11.68
C TRP A 49 -8.59 28.20 -12.82
N MET A 50 -9.36 27.13 -12.60
CA MET A 50 -9.62 26.09 -13.58
C MET A 50 -10.30 26.63 -14.84
N GLU A 51 -11.34 27.47 -14.67
CA GLU A 51 -12.05 28.08 -15.78
C GLU A 51 -11.14 28.98 -16.62
N ALA A 52 -10.31 29.79 -15.97
CA ALA A 52 -9.35 30.65 -16.66
C ALA A 52 -8.34 29.81 -17.47
N LEU A 53 -7.76 28.76 -16.88
CA LEU A 53 -6.83 27.85 -17.56
C LEU A 53 -7.46 27.21 -18.80
N GLN A 54 -8.69 26.71 -18.68
CA GLN A 54 -9.39 26.08 -19.80
C GLN A 54 -9.71 27.08 -20.93
N GLN A 55 -10.10 28.30 -20.59
CA GLN A 55 -10.41 29.34 -21.57
C GLN A 55 -9.17 29.78 -22.34
N THR A 56 -8.07 30.06 -21.64
CA THR A 56 -6.81 30.48 -22.27
C THR A 56 -6.15 29.35 -23.05
N ALA A 57 -6.24 28.10 -22.58
CA ALA A 57 -5.77 26.93 -23.31
C ALA A 57 -6.45 26.81 -24.68
N LYS A 58 -7.79 26.91 -24.72
CA LYS A 58 -8.57 26.87 -25.97
C LYS A 58 -8.15 27.97 -26.94
N GLN A 59 -7.88 29.18 -26.45
CA GLN A 59 -7.43 30.29 -27.28
C GLN A 59 -6.04 30.01 -27.87
N ILE A 60 -5.07 29.63 -27.04
CA ILE A 60 -3.69 29.40 -27.48
C ILE A 60 -3.62 28.24 -28.47
N VAL A 61 -4.29 27.12 -28.17
CA VAL A 61 -4.31 25.94 -29.05
C VAL A 61 -4.98 26.23 -30.39
N PHE A 62 -6.01 27.08 -30.42
CA PHE A 62 -6.69 27.44 -31.66
C PHE A 62 -5.80 28.25 -32.62
N TYR A 63 -4.83 29.02 -32.11
CA TYR A 63 -3.99 29.90 -32.91
C TYR A 63 -2.56 29.40 -33.14
N ASN A 64 -2.21 28.21 -32.66
CA ASN A 64 -0.84 27.69 -32.74
C ASN A 64 -0.81 26.21 -33.15
N ASP A 65 -0.57 25.98 -34.44
CA ASP A 65 -0.49 24.63 -35.05
C ASP A 65 0.76 23.85 -34.64
N ASP A 66 1.78 24.52 -34.05
CA ASP A 66 3.03 23.88 -33.62
C ASP A 66 2.94 23.24 -32.23
N ILE A 67 1.82 23.39 -31.52
CA ILE A 67 1.62 22.76 -30.21
C ILE A 67 1.45 21.25 -30.43
N PRO A 68 2.33 20.41 -29.85
CA PRO A 68 2.16 18.96 -29.91
C PRO A 68 0.76 18.62 -29.41
N GLY A 69 0.09 17.67 -30.08
CA GLY A 69 -1.26 17.27 -29.69
C GLY A 69 -1.27 16.54 -28.33
N ARG A 70 -2.15 15.55 -28.18
CA ARG A 70 -2.28 14.84 -26.89
C ARG A 70 -0.96 14.15 -26.51
N GLU A 71 -0.82 13.87 -25.21
CA GLU A 71 0.31 13.15 -24.60
C GLU A 71 0.83 11.95 -25.42
N THR A 72 -0.05 11.23 -26.08
CA THR A 72 0.25 10.09 -26.98
C THR A 72 1.16 10.41 -28.16
N LEU A 73 1.31 11.68 -28.52
CA LEU A 73 2.10 12.14 -29.67
C LEU A 73 3.50 12.60 -29.29
N VAL A 74 3.85 12.51 -28.00
CA VAL A 74 5.11 13.03 -27.46
C VAL A 74 5.89 11.89 -26.81
N ASP A 75 7.19 11.84 -27.04
CA ASP A 75 8.10 10.98 -26.27
C ASP A 75 8.44 11.71 -24.96
N PRO A 76 7.89 11.28 -23.80
CA PRO A 76 8.05 11.96 -22.52
C PRO A 76 9.49 11.88 -21.97
N THR A 77 10.34 11.04 -22.56
CA THR A 77 11.75 10.92 -22.16
C THR A 77 12.67 11.94 -22.85
N LYS A 78 12.16 12.59 -23.91
CA LYS A 78 12.96 13.48 -24.77
C LYS A 78 12.38 14.89 -24.89
N ASN A 79 11.06 15.02 -24.73
CA ASN A 79 10.34 16.25 -25.03
C ASN A 79 9.56 16.73 -23.80
N GLU A 80 9.30 18.02 -23.75
CA GLU A 80 8.39 18.60 -22.76
C GLU A 80 6.97 18.05 -22.95
N LEU A 81 6.29 17.77 -21.83
CA LEU A 81 4.89 17.36 -21.86
C LEU A 81 4.01 18.49 -22.39
N PRO A 82 3.03 18.21 -23.26
CA PRO A 82 2.08 19.21 -23.75
C PRO A 82 1.01 19.47 -22.67
N LEU A 83 1.40 20.06 -21.53
CA LEU A 83 0.53 20.25 -20.35
C LEU A 83 -0.80 20.93 -20.69
N ILE A 84 -0.77 21.87 -21.65
CA ILE A 84 -1.94 22.60 -22.16
C ILE A 84 -3.00 21.70 -22.81
N GLN A 85 -2.61 20.53 -23.31
CA GLN A 85 -3.49 19.52 -23.94
C GLN A 85 -3.90 18.39 -22.99
N ILE A 86 -3.37 18.36 -21.77
CA ILE A 86 -3.68 17.32 -20.78
C ILE A 86 -4.92 17.70 -19.99
N ASP A 87 -5.79 16.71 -19.78
CA ASP A 87 -7.04 16.81 -19.04
C ASP A 87 -6.83 17.49 -17.67
N PRO A 88 -7.63 18.51 -17.32
CA PRO A 88 -7.26 19.45 -16.27
C PRO A 88 -7.09 18.86 -14.87
N TYR A 89 -7.85 17.82 -14.54
CA TYR A 89 -7.82 17.21 -13.20
C TYR A 89 -6.70 16.18 -13.03
N VAL A 90 -6.12 15.67 -14.13
CA VAL A 90 -4.99 14.72 -14.09
C VAL A 90 -3.66 15.36 -14.50
N ARG A 91 -3.68 16.58 -15.06
CA ARG A 91 -2.47 17.29 -15.52
C ARG A 91 -1.36 17.37 -14.47
N GLY A 92 -1.71 17.75 -13.25
CA GLY A 92 -0.74 17.81 -12.15
C GLY A 92 -0.17 16.42 -11.83
N ILE A 93 -1.02 15.40 -11.77
CA ILE A 93 -0.60 14.00 -11.55
C ILE A 93 0.42 13.59 -12.62
N VAL A 94 0.09 13.81 -13.90
CA VAL A 94 0.95 13.48 -15.03
C VAL A 94 2.29 14.23 -14.96
N ARG A 95 2.27 15.54 -14.70
CA ARG A 95 3.49 16.35 -14.56
C ARG A 95 4.42 15.76 -13.51
N TRP A 96 3.93 15.57 -12.28
CA TRP A 96 4.77 15.16 -11.17
C TRP A 96 5.27 13.73 -11.29
N LEU A 97 4.48 12.82 -11.88
CA LEU A 97 4.95 11.47 -12.20
C LEU A 97 6.11 11.49 -13.20
N ASN A 98 6.00 12.28 -14.28
CA ASN A 98 7.09 12.38 -15.26
C ASN A 98 8.34 13.03 -14.67
N MET A 99 8.19 14.01 -13.77
CA MET A 99 9.33 14.60 -13.04
C MET A 99 10.01 13.62 -12.07
N MET A 100 9.33 12.56 -11.64
CA MET A 100 9.89 11.43 -10.91
C MET A 100 10.41 10.31 -11.83
N HIS A 101 10.47 10.54 -13.15
CA HIS A 101 10.81 9.53 -14.16
C HIS A 101 9.84 8.33 -14.23
N ILE A 102 8.60 8.53 -13.80
CA ILE A 102 7.48 7.59 -13.99
C ILE A 102 6.71 8.06 -15.22
N TYR A 103 7.26 7.76 -16.39
CA TYR A 103 6.80 8.35 -17.64
C TYR A 103 5.42 7.85 -18.06
N THR A 104 4.55 8.79 -18.45
CA THR A 104 3.19 8.53 -18.91
C THR A 104 3.07 8.73 -20.42
N VAL A 105 2.14 8.01 -21.06
CA VAL A 105 1.91 8.10 -22.52
C VAL A 105 0.48 8.47 -22.89
N TYR A 106 -0.44 8.42 -21.93
CA TYR A 106 -1.82 8.82 -22.11
C TYR A 106 -2.47 9.01 -20.75
N SER A 107 -3.33 10.02 -20.64
CA SER A 107 -4.14 10.28 -19.47
C SER A 107 -5.54 10.75 -19.86
N CYS A 108 -6.51 10.46 -19.01
CA CYS A 108 -7.87 10.97 -19.11
C CYS A 108 -8.46 11.11 -17.71
N ASP A 109 -9.10 12.24 -17.40
CA ASP A 109 -9.72 12.45 -16.09
C ASP A 109 -11.14 11.87 -15.97
N GLY A 110 -11.74 11.44 -17.08
CA GLY A 110 -13.08 10.85 -17.14
C GLY A 110 -14.22 11.85 -16.99
N GLU A 111 -13.93 13.15 -17.06
CA GLU A 111 -14.89 14.27 -17.08
C GLU A 111 -15.90 14.27 -15.92
N GLY A 112 -15.51 13.72 -14.76
CA GLY A 112 -16.37 13.64 -13.58
C GLY A 112 -17.46 12.55 -13.65
N VAL A 113 -17.48 11.77 -14.73
CA VAL A 113 -18.49 10.73 -15.00
C VAL A 113 -17.88 9.33 -14.93
N ARG A 114 -16.64 9.18 -15.39
CA ARG A 114 -15.93 7.90 -15.47
C ARG A 114 -14.67 7.95 -14.60
N PRO A 115 -14.13 6.80 -14.17
CA PRO A 115 -12.84 6.76 -13.50
C PRO A 115 -11.73 7.41 -14.34
N ALA A 116 -10.82 8.13 -13.70
CA ALA A 116 -9.64 8.65 -14.37
C ALA A 116 -8.67 7.51 -14.70
N THR A 117 -7.95 7.64 -15.81
CA THR A 117 -7.05 6.60 -16.30
C THR A 117 -5.72 7.21 -16.72
N ILE A 118 -4.61 6.57 -16.34
CA ILE A 118 -3.25 6.96 -16.71
C ILE A 118 -2.53 5.73 -17.24
N TYR A 119 -1.89 5.85 -18.40
CA TYR A 119 -1.09 4.81 -19.03
C TYR A 119 0.39 5.19 -19.00
N PHE A 120 1.23 4.19 -18.78
CA PHE A 120 2.66 4.36 -18.56
C PHE A 120 3.48 3.83 -19.73
N LEU A 121 4.63 4.46 -19.94
CA LEU A 121 5.59 4.08 -20.98
C LEU A 121 6.15 2.67 -20.75
N GLU A 122 6.33 2.27 -19.50
CA GLU A 122 6.85 0.96 -19.10
C GLU A 122 5.94 0.30 -18.05
N ASP A 123 6.18 -0.98 -17.78
CA ASP A 123 5.56 -1.68 -16.66
C ASP A 123 5.96 -1.00 -15.33
N LEU A 124 4.97 -0.71 -14.48
CA LEU A 124 5.19 -0.10 -13.17
C LEU A 124 5.89 -1.09 -12.24
N SER A 125 7.04 -0.67 -11.71
CA SER A 125 7.70 -1.37 -10.60
C SER A 125 6.90 -1.23 -9.30
N ALA A 126 7.15 -2.11 -8.34
CA ALA A 126 6.50 -2.04 -7.04
C ALA A 126 6.76 -0.71 -6.31
N GLN A 127 7.97 -0.17 -6.42
CA GLN A 127 8.32 1.13 -5.83
C GLN A 127 7.53 2.28 -6.47
N GLN A 128 7.40 2.30 -7.80
CA GLN A 128 6.61 3.30 -8.51
C GLN A 128 5.13 3.22 -8.12
N LEU A 129 4.60 1.99 -8.03
CA LEU A 129 3.22 1.80 -7.60
C LEU A 129 3.00 2.20 -6.13
N ALA A 130 3.98 1.97 -5.25
CA ALA A 130 3.91 2.40 -3.84
C ALA A 130 3.81 3.93 -3.73
N ILE A 131 4.56 4.68 -4.54
CA ILE A 131 4.47 6.15 -4.61
C ILE A 131 3.06 6.57 -5.05
N ILE A 132 2.56 5.99 -6.14
CA ILE A 132 1.24 6.31 -6.68
C ILE A 132 0.15 6.02 -5.64
N ARG A 133 0.19 4.85 -4.99
CA ARG A 133 -0.80 4.45 -3.96
C ARG A 133 -0.77 5.36 -2.74
N ALA A 134 0.41 5.66 -2.21
CA ALA A 134 0.55 6.53 -1.05
C ALA A 134 0.04 7.95 -1.34
N CYS A 135 0.36 8.49 -2.52
CA CYS A 135 -0.11 9.81 -2.92
C CYS A 135 -1.59 9.84 -3.32
N THR A 136 -2.23 8.69 -3.52
CA THR A 136 -3.67 8.62 -3.80
C THR A 136 -4.46 8.87 -2.51
N PRO A 137 -5.41 9.83 -2.48
CA PRO A 137 -6.23 10.06 -1.30
C PRO A 137 -7.02 8.80 -0.87
N PRO A 138 -7.24 8.54 0.45
CA PRO A 138 -7.82 7.28 0.93
C PRO A 138 -9.20 6.92 0.36
N HIS A 139 -9.97 7.91 -0.05
CA HIS A 139 -11.32 7.76 -0.63
C HIS A 139 -11.32 7.55 -2.15
N VAL A 140 -10.18 7.73 -2.82
CA VAL A 140 -10.01 7.38 -4.22
C VAL A 140 -9.51 5.95 -4.30
N ARG A 141 -10.36 5.05 -4.79
CA ARG A 141 -9.94 3.66 -4.98
C ARG A 141 -9.04 3.57 -6.20
N ILE A 142 -7.93 2.87 -6.08
CA ILE A 142 -6.97 2.62 -7.16
C ILE A 142 -7.04 1.17 -7.64
N ARG A 143 -7.01 0.98 -8.96
CA ARG A 143 -6.70 -0.30 -9.61
C ARG A 143 -5.45 -0.10 -10.47
N ALA A 144 -4.43 -0.89 -10.19
CA ALA A 144 -3.21 -0.91 -10.98
C ALA A 144 -3.12 -2.21 -11.77
N GLU A 145 -2.70 -2.06 -13.02
CA GLU A 145 -2.29 -3.10 -13.94
C GLU A 145 -0.87 -2.72 -14.40
N LYS A 146 -0.18 -3.61 -15.12
CA LYS A 146 1.23 -3.43 -15.52
C LYS A 146 1.56 -2.01 -15.99
N ARG A 147 0.85 -1.52 -17.01
CA ARG A 147 1.10 -0.20 -17.63
C ARG A 147 -0.05 0.78 -17.47
N LYS A 148 -0.94 0.56 -16.50
CA LYS A 148 -2.18 1.33 -16.38
C LYS A 148 -2.61 1.48 -14.93
N VAL A 149 -2.96 2.70 -14.56
CA VAL A 149 -3.64 3.00 -13.30
C VAL A 149 -5.01 3.57 -13.60
N THR A 150 -6.02 3.06 -12.90
CA THR A 150 -7.39 3.57 -12.92
C THR A 150 -7.77 4.08 -11.53
N LEU A 151 -8.19 5.34 -11.46
CA LEU A 151 -8.55 6.05 -10.24
C LEU A 151 -10.07 6.22 -10.18
N PHE A 152 -10.69 5.56 -9.21
CA PHE A 152 -12.12 5.56 -8.98
C PHE A 152 -12.46 6.54 -7.85
N TYR A 153 -12.80 7.77 -8.24
CA TYR A 153 -13.30 8.81 -7.35
C TYR A 153 -14.83 8.80 -7.31
N GLN A 154 -15.42 9.42 -6.28
CA GLN A 154 -16.87 9.53 -6.15
C GLN A 154 -17.42 10.64 -7.06
N ARG A 155 -18.65 10.49 -7.55
CA ARG A 155 -19.28 11.51 -8.40
C ARG A 155 -19.36 12.84 -7.64
N GLY A 156 -18.87 13.91 -8.25
CA GLY A 156 -18.78 15.23 -7.62
C GLY A 156 -17.49 15.47 -6.81
N HIS A 157 -16.58 14.50 -6.76
CA HIS A 157 -15.31 14.55 -6.04
C HIS A 157 -14.09 14.37 -6.97
N ILE A 158 -14.15 14.92 -8.19
CA ILE A 158 -13.02 14.84 -9.14
C ILE A 158 -11.81 15.66 -8.66
N ASP A 159 -12.04 16.65 -7.79
CA ASP A 159 -11.01 17.46 -7.13
C ASP A 159 -10.07 16.64 -6.22
N ASP A 160 -10.43 15.41 -5.87
CA ASP A 160 -9.53 14.47 -5.21
C ASP A 160 -8.28 14.19 -6.04
N LEU A 161 -8.39 14.24 -7.37
CA LEU A 161 -7.26 14.09 -8.28
C LEU A 161 -6.27 15.27 -8.15
N LEU A 162 -6.77 16.47 -7.84
CA LEU A 162 -5.91 17.62 -7.55
C LEU A 162 -5.17 17.42 -6.23
N THR A 163 -5.83 16.84 -5.22
CA THR A 163 -5.17 16.47 -3.96
C THR A 163 -4.08 15.42 -4.19
N MET A 164 -4.31 14.44 -5.08
CA MET A 164 -3.28 13.49 -5.50
C MET A 164 -2.08 14.19 -6.16
N ALA A 165 -2.33 15.14 -7.07
CA ALA A 165 -1.27 15.93 -7.70
C ALA A 165 -0.41 16.69 -6.66
N GLU A 166 -1.07 17.33 -5.69
CA GLU A 166 -0.38 18.01 -4.58
C GLU A 166 0.50 17.07 -3.77
N ARG A 167 0.01 15.87 -3.42
CA ARG A 167 0.79 14.86 -2.69
C ARG A 167 2.00 14.39 -3.50
N LEU A 168 1.83 14.17 -4.81
CA LEU A 168 2.94 13.80 -5.68
C LEU A 168 4.02 14.89 -5.74
N TYR A 169 3.64 16.15 -5.92
CA TYR A 169 4.59 17.25 -5.87
C TYR A 169 5.36 17.29 -4.54
N ASN A 170 4.65 17.13 -3.43
CA ASN A 170 5.27 17.14 -2.10
C ASN A 170 6.30 16.01 -1.95
N VAL A 171 6.00 14.80 -2.45
CA VAL A 171 6.97 13.68 -2.47
C VAL A 171 8.13 13.95 -3.42
N TRP A 172 7.88 14.56 -4.58
CA TRP A 172 8.94 14.92 -5.52
C TRP A 172 9.92 15.92 -4.89
N ARG A 173 9.39 16.92 -4.17
CA ARG A 173 10.20 17.95 -3.49
C ARG A 173 10.86 17.44 -2.21
N ASN A 174 10.18 16.58 -1.47
CA ASN A 174 10.67 15.95 -0.24
C ASN A 174 10.28 14.46 -0.19
N PRO A 175 11.17 13.56 -0.63
CA PRO A 175 10.91 12.13 -0.67
C PRO A 175 10.53 11.49 0.68
N GLU A 176 10.93 12.09 1.81
CA GLU A 176 10.60 11.58 3.16
C GLU A 176 9.08 11.59 3.43
N LEU A 177 8.32 12.49 2.78
CA LEU A 177 6.87 12.58 2.92
C LEU A 177 6.15 11.34 2.38
N LEU A 178 6.81 10.52 1.55
CA LEU A 178 6.25 9.24 1.12
C LEU A 178 5.88 8.38 2.33
N MET A 179 6.73 8.37 3.37
CA MET A 179 6.49 7.58 4.57
C MET A 179 5.23 8.05 5.31
N THR A 180 5.03 9.37 5.41
CA THR A 180 3.82 9.94 6.02
C THR A 180 2.55 9.51 5.30
N TYR A 181 2.56 9.53 3.96
CA TYR A 181 1.39 9.12 3.19
C TYR A 181 1.15 7.59 3.20
N ARG A 182 2.23 6.79 3.27
CA ARG A 182 2.12 5.34 3.50
C ARG A 182 1.49 5.04 4.87
N LEU A 183 1.92 5.74 5.92
CA LEU A 183 1.36 5.62 7.27
C LEU A 183 -0.12 5.99 7.32
N GLU A 184 -0.53 7.08 6.66
CA GLU A 184 -1.93 7.49 6.56
C GLU A 184 -2.78 6.38 5.90
N THR A 185 -2.29 5.82 4.80
CA THR A 185 -2.97 4.75 4.05
C THR A 185 -3.11 3.48 4.90
N LEU A 186 -2.03 3.05 5.55
CA LEU A 186 -2.02 1.88 6.43
C LEU A 186 -2.96 2.10 7.63
N LYS A 187 -2.94 3.29 8.24
CA LYS A 187 -3.86 3.64 9.32
C LYS A 187 -5.32 3.48 8.89
N HIS A 188 -5.71 4.00 7.73
CA HIS A 188 -7.07 3.83 7.22
C HIS A 188 -7.46 2.35 7.06
N ARG A 189 -6.53 1.51 6.58
CA ARG A 189 -6.73 0.05 6.49
C ARG A 189 -6.92 -0.58 7.88
N LEU A 190 -6.05 -0.24 8.83
CA LEU A 190 -6.12 -0.71 10.21
C LEU A 190 -7.43 -0.31 10.89
N TYR A 191 -7.87 0.94 10.77
CA TYR A 191 -9.15 1.39 11.33
C TYR A 191 -10.33 0.56 10.81
N SER A 192 -10.32 0.21 9.52
CA SER A 192 -11.34 -0.68 8.95
C SER A 192 -11.29 -2.09 9.55
N LEU A 193 -10.10 -2.65 9.75
CA LEU A 193 -9.92 -4.00 10.30
C LEU A 193 -10.27 -4.07 11.78
N LEU A 194 -9.79 -3.09 12.55
CA LEU A 194 -10.08 -2.93 13.97
C LEU A 194 -11.56 -2.64 14.22
N SER A 195 -12.33 -2.18 13.24
CA SER A 195 -13.77 -1.96 13.42
C SER A 195 -14.61 -3.24 13.30
N ILE A 196 -14.04 -4.38 12.88
CA ILE A 196 -14.78 -5.62 12.60
C ILE A 196 -14.57 -6.64 13.72
N ASN A 197 -15.63 -6.95 14.46
CA ASN A 197 -15.60 -7.98 15.50
C ASN A 197 -15.35 -9.37 14.89
N GLY A 198 -14.68 -10.25 15.64
CA GLY A 198 -14.35 -11.59 15.19
C GLY A 198 -13.81 -12.48 16.30
N LYS A 199 -14.46 -12.53 17.47
CA LYS A 199 -14.01 -13.45 18.53
C LYS A 199 -13.87 -14.89 18.01
N SER A 200 -12.94 -15.69 18.54
CA SER A 200 -12.77 -17.11 18.20
C SER A 200 -14.11 -17.87 18.10
N GLY A 201 -14.29 -18.57 16.98
CA GLY A 201 -15.51 -19.26 16.56
C GLY A 201 -16.59 -18.36 15.93
N ARG A 202 -16.33 -17.05 15.76
CA ARG A 202 -17.27 -16.05 15.23
C ARG A 202 -16.64 -15.07 14.22
N GLU A 203 -15.69 -15.55 13.43
CA GLU A 203 -14.88 -14.78 12.47
C GLU A 203 -15.60 -14.47 11.16
N THR A 204 -16.87 -14.86 11.02
CA THR A 204 -17.62 -14.79 9.74
C THR A 204 -17.58 -13.41 9.09
N MET A 205 -17.70 -12.32 9.88
CA MET A 205 -17.69 -10.95 9.34
C MET A 205 -16.34 -10.56 8.76
N ILE A 206 -15.25 -10.81 9.51
CA ILE A 206 -13.89 -10.51 9.05
C ILE A 206 -13.52 -11.41 7.87
N ARG A 207 -13.85 -12.71 7.93
CA ARG A 207 -13.61 -13.67 6.86
C ARG A 207 -14.30 -13.26 5.56
N GLN A 208 -15.57 -12.84 5.59
CA GLN A 208 -16.27 -12.37 4.39
C GLN A 208 -15.66 -11.09 3.80
N MET A 209 -15.22 -10.16 4.66
CA MET A 209 -14.56 -8.94 4.22
C MET A 209 -13.21 -9.27 3.55
N LEU A 210 -12.40 -10.12 4.16
CA LEU A 210 -11.13 -10.58 3.61
C LEU A 210 -11.29 -11.39 2.33
N TYR A 211 -12.27 -12.30 2.28
CA TYR A 211 -12.57 -13.10 1.09
C TYR A 211 -12.80 -12.20 -0.15
N ARG A 212 -13.61 -11.14 -0.01
CA ARG A 212 -13.83 -10.17 -1.09
C ARG A 212 -12.56 -9.43 -1.51
N LYS A 213 -11.67 -9.10 -0.57
CA LYS A 213 -10.38 -8.47 -0.87
C LYS A 213 -9.45 -9.44 -1.60
N LEU A 214 -9.37 -10.69 -1.15
CA LEU A 214 -8.52 -11.72 -1.75
C LEU A 214 -8.99 -12.06 -3.17
N GLN A 215 -10.29 -12.25 -3.40
CA GLN A 215 -10.85 -12.52 -4.74
C GLN A 215 -10.45 -11.49 -5.81
N GLN A 216 -10.13 -10.25 -5.42
CA GLN A 216 -9.73 -9.19 -6.34
C GLN A 216 -8.21 -9.14 -6.59
N LYS A 217 -7.41 -9.83 -5.79
CA LYS A 217 -5.95 -9.70 -5.74
C LYS A 217 -5.22 -11.01 -6.01
N THR A 218 -5.87 -12.14 -5.79
CA THR A 218 -5.27 -13.48 -5.85
C THR A 218 -5.78 -14.29 -7.03
N ASP A 219 -4.98 -15.26 -7.47
CA ASP A 219 -5.33 -16.16 -8.59
C ASP A 219 -6.29 -17.27 -8.13
N TRP A 220 -6.18 -17.65 -6.85
CA TRP A 220 -7.04 -18.62 -6.19
C TRP A 220 -7.39 -18.15 -4.78
N CYS A 221 -8.60 -18.50 -4.31
CA CYS A 221 -9.11 -18.15 -2.99
C CYS A 221 -10.23 -19.11 -2.56
N GLN A 222 -10.11 -19.72 -1.38
CA GLN A 222 -11.07 -20.69 -0.84
C GLN A 222 -11.17 -20.60 0.68
N ILE A 223 -12.31 -21.01 1.22
CA ILE A 223 -12.46 -21.29 2.65
C ILE A 223 -12.37 -22.80 2.82
N ASP A 224 -11.48 -23.29 3.68
CA ASP A 224 -11.33 -24.73 3.92
C ASP A 224 -12.47 -25.29 4.81
N ALA A 225 -12.41 -26.59 5.09
CA ALA A 225 -13.44 -27.27 5.87
C ALA A 225 -13.53 -26.80 7.34
N TYR A 226 -12.42 -26.29 7.90
CA TYR A 226 -12.38 -25.78 9.27
C TYR A 226 -12.83 -24.32 9.36
N GLY A 227 -12.66 -23.57 8.29
CA GLY A 227 -13.06 -22.17 8.19
C GLY A 227 -11.90 -21.20 8.00
N ASN A 228 -10.68 -21.70 7.78
CA ASN A 228 -9.54 -20.88 7.38
C ASN A 228 -9.77 -20.32 5.99
N LEU A 229 -9.30 -19.10 5.77
CA LEU A 229 -9.36 -18.43 4.47
C LEU A 229 -8.00 -18.51 3.79
N LEU A 230 -7.95 -19.25 2.69
CA LEU A 230 -6.74 -19.61 1.96
C LEU A 230 -6.73 -18.92 0.61
N ALA A 231 -5.56 -18.46 0.16
CA ALA A 231 -5.39 -17.88 -1.17
C ALA A 231 -3.98 -18.10 -1.73
N ALA A 232 -3.83 -17.90 -3.04
CA ALA A 232 -2.55 -18.01 -3.72
C ALA A 232 -2.38 -16.95 -4.83
N VAL A 233 -1.17 -16.44 -4.96
CA VAL A 233 -0.73 -15.53 -6.04
C VAL A 233 0.48 -16.14 -6.72
N TYR A 234 0.40 -16.36 -8.02
CA TYR A 234 1.51 -16.87 -8.81
C TYR A 234 2.30 -15.70 -9.43
N CYS A 235 3.59 -15.61 -9.09
CA CYS A 235 4.52 -14.58 -9.59
C CYS A 235 5.68 -15.16 -10.41
N GLY A 236 5.92 -16.48 -10.35
CA GLY A 236 6.94 -17.18 -11.13
C GLY A 236 7.19 -18.61 -10.66
N ASN A 237 8.27 -19.24 -11.15
CA ASN A 237 8.59 -20.66 -10.94
C ASN A 237 9.50 -20.97 -9.73
N GLY A 238 9.75 -20.00 -8.85
CA GLY A 238 10.55 -20.12 -7.65
C GLY A 238 9.75 -20.62 -6.43
N PRO A 239 10.24 -20.40 -5.21
CA PRO A 239 9.70 -21.06 -4.02
C PRO A 239 8.27 -20.62 -3.69
N THR A 240 7.54 -21.51 -3.01
CA THR A 240 6.21 -21.23 -2.47
C THR A 240 6.30 -20.75 -1.03
N ILE A 241 6.02 -19.46 -0.81
CA ILE A 241 6.11 -18.81 0.50
C ILE A 241 4.71 -18.61 1.07
N LEU A 242 4.46 -19.10 2.28
CA LEU A 242 3.22 -18.91 3.02
C LEU A 242 3.31 -17.67 3.92
N LEU A 243 2.39 -16.72 3.78
CA LEU A 243 2.13 -15.70 4.78
C LEU A 243 0.92 -16.10 5.64
N SER A 244 1.05 -16.00 6.97
CA SER A 244 -0.05 -16.31 7.89
C SER A 244 -0.29 -15.19 8.90
N ALA A 245 -1.58 -14.96 9.17
CA ALA A 245 -2.10 -14.08 10.22
C ALA A 245 -3.44 -14.68 10.68
N HIS A 246 -3.85 -14.47 11.92
CA HIS A 246 -5.14 -15.01 12.39
C HIS A 246 -6.27 -13.98 12.33
N MET A 247 -7.49 -14.45 12.11
CA MET A 247 -8.67 -13.59 11.97
C MET A 247 -9.36 -13.30 13.29
N ASP A 248 -9.19 -14.20 14.25
CA ASP A 248 -9.95 -14.18 15.48
C ASP A 248 -9.41 -13.16 16.49
N THR A 249 -10.13 -13.02 17.59
CA THR A 249 -9.71 -12.20 18.73
C THR A 249 -10.10 -12.91 20.01
N VAL A 250 -9.29 -12.77 21.06
CA VAL A 250 -9.57 -13.42 22.36
C VAL A 250 -10.94 -13.02 22.95
N ARG A 251 -11.42 -11.80 22.68
CA ARG A 251 -12.69 -11.24 23.18
C ARG A 251 -13.44 -10.45 22.10
N PRO A 252 -14.77 -10.31 22.20
CA PRO A 252 -15.50 -9.44 21.30
C PRO A 252 -15.22 -7.96 21.63
N PHE A 253 -15.24 -7.12 20.60
CA PHE A 253 -15.10 -5.67 20.76
C PHE A 253 -16.28 -5.06 21.52
N SER A 254 -15.98 -4.13 22.44
CA SER A 254 -17.00 -3.36 23.16
C SER A 254 -17.81 -2.51 22.18
N PRO A 255 -19.16 -2.60 22.15
CA PRO A 255 -20.00 -1.88 21.17
C PRO A 255 -19.88 -0.36 21.21
N LYS A 256 -19.46 0.20 22.35
CA LYS A 256 -19.32 1.66 22.57
C LYS A 256 -17.86 2.11 22.56
N ARG A 257 -16.93 1.24 22.15
CA ARG A 257 -15.51 1.62 22.10
C ARG A 257 -15.25 2.63 21.00
N THR A 258 -14.23 3.44 21.19
CA THR A 258 -13.64 4.31 20.18
C THR A 258 -12.16 3.99 20.09
N ILE A 259 -11.60 4.08 18.90
CA ILE A 259 -10.15 3.97 18.70
C ILE A 259 -9.54 5.33 19.05
N ILE A 260 -8.58 5.35 19.96
CA ILE A 260 -7.83 6.54 20.38
C ILE A 260 -6.50 6.51 19.63
N GLU A 261 -6.12 7.64 19.04
CA GLU A 261 -4.82 7.82 18.37
C GLU A 261 -3.96 8.81 19.17
N SER A 262 -2.72 8.43 19.47
CA SER A 262 -1.70 9.28 20.09
C SER A 262 -0.38 9.11 19.34
N GLY A 263 -0.07 10.06 18.46
CA GLY A 263 1.04 9.90 17.51
C GLY A 263 0.75 8.74 16.56
N THR A 264 1.64 7.75 16.52
CA THR A 264 1.46 6.53 15.71
C THR A 264 0.81 5.37 16.48
N VAL A 265 0.49 5.59 17.76
CA VAL A 265 -0.06 4.54 18.63
C VAL A 265 -1.58 4.61 18.65
N LEU A 266 -2.22 3.48 18.39
CA LEU A 266 -3.65 3.26 18.55
C LEU A 266 -3.94 2.48 19.83
N SER A 267 -5.04 2.81 20.49
CA SER A 267 -5.57 2.07 21.63
C SER A 267 -7.11 2.07 21.63
N SER A 268 -7.73 1.30 22.52
CA SER A 268 -9.18 1.30 22.69
C SER A 268 -9.60 2.07 23.93
N SER A 269 -10.69 2.84 23.85
CA SER A 269 -11.27 3.49 25.04
C SER A 269 -11.92 2.51 26.03
N ARG A 270 -12.20 1.27 25.61
CA ARG A 270 -12.75 0.20 26.47
C ARG A 270 -12.61 -1.17 25.80
N GLY A 271 -12.23 -2.18 26.58
CA GLY A 271 -12.00 -3.53 26.08
C GLY A 271 -10.71 -3.63 25.27
N ILE A 272 -10.45 -4.80 24.70
CA ILE A 272 -9.30 -5.03 23.83
C ILE A 272 -9.37 -4.12 22.59
N LEU A 273 -8.22 -3.82 21.97
CA LEU A 273 -8.12 -3.17 20.66
C LEU A 273 -8.37 -4.18 19.52
N GLY A 274 -7.89 -5.41 19.67
CA GLY A 274 -7.84 -6.43 18.63
C GLY A 274 -6.76 -6.14 17.60
N ALA A 275 -5.63 -5.58 18.03
CA ALA A 275 -4.46 -5.40 17.19
C ALA A 275 -3.77 -6.74 16.92
N ASP A 276 -3.79 -7.63 17.91
CA ASP A 276 -3.59 -9.06 17.79
C ASP A 276 -4.87 -9.71 17.20
N ASP A 277 -4.94 -10.13 15.92
CA ASP A 277 -3.91 -10.00 14.87
C ASP A 277 -4.40 -9.22 13.63
N ARG A 278 -5.12 -8.12 13.87
CA ARG A 278 -5.49 -7.18 12.78
C ARG A 278 -4.30 -6.44 12.21
N ALA A 279 -3.20 -6.34 12.96
CA ALA A 279 -1.93 -5.81 12.47
C ALA A 279 -1.32 -6.75 11.42
N GLY A 280 -1.19 -8.05 11.68
CA GLY A 280 -0.71 -9.05 10.73
C GLY A 280 -1.56 -9.13 9.46
N ILE A 281 -2.88 -9.12 9.61
CA ILE A 281 -3.80 -9.03 8.47
C ILE A 281 -3.51 -7.80 7.61
N ALA A 282 -3.26 -6.63 8.23
CA ALA A 282 -2.94 -5.42 7.49
C ALA A 282 -1.62 -5.56 6.71
N VAL A 283 -0.59 -6.15 7.34
CA VAL A 283 0.71 -6.43 6.70
C VAL A 283 0.52 -7.30 5.45
N ILE A 284 -0.17 -8.44 5.56
CA ILE A 284 -0.42 -9.34 4.42
C ILE A 284 -1.16 -8.62 3.28
N LEU A 285 -2.16 -7.81 3.62
CA LEU A 285 -2.91 -7.08 2.60
C LEU A 285 -2.08 -5.97 1.92
N GLU A 286 -1.07 -5.39 2.58
CA GLU A 286 -0.11 -4.47 1.95
C GLU A 286 0.85 -5.24 1.03
N ILE A 287 1.35 -6.41 1.44
CA ILE A 287 2.19 -7.25 0.58
C ILE A 287 1.44 -7.71 -0.67
N LEU A 288 0.14 -8.00 -0.57
CA LEU A 288 -0.70 -8.28 -1.74
C LEU A 288 -0.84 -7.09 -2.71
N ASP A 289 -0.76 -5.86 -2.23
CA ASP A 289 -0.78 -4.66 -3.07
C ASP A 289 0.56 -4.42 -3.78
N PHE A 290 1.63 -5.08 -3.31
CA PHE A 290 3.02 -4.98 -3.76
C PHE A 290 3.46 -6.13 -4.67
N ILE A 291 3.13 -7.38 -4.31
CA ILE A 291 3.83 -8.59 -4.79
C ILE A 291 3.79 -8.82 -6.31
N ARG A 292 2.73 -8.40 -7.01
CA ARG A 292 2.62 -8.60 -8.47
C ARG A 292 3.49 -7.64 -9.28
N HIS A 293 3.95 -6.56 -8.65
CA HIS A 293 4.82 -5.56 -9.26
C HIS A 293 6.26 -5.66 -8.77
N SER A 294 6.52 -6.58 -7.84
CA SER A 294 7.85 -6.81 -7.30
C SER A 294 8.66 -7.74 -8.22
N ARG A 295 9.92 -7.93 -7.88
CA ARG A 295 10.79 -8.90 -8.56
C ARG A 295 10.59 -10.34 -8.09
N PHE A 296 9.65 -10.62 -7.17
CA PHE A 296 9.44 -11.96 -6.65
C PHE A 296 9.09 -12.93 -7.78
N GLN A 297 9.80 -14.05 -7.84
CA GLN A 297 9.64 -15.06 -8.90
C GLN A 297 9.04 -16.38 -8.39
N GLY A 298 8.27 -16.42 -7.31
CA GLY A 298 7.68 -17.66 -6.76
C GLY A 298 6.15 -17.64 -6.65
N THR A 299 5.62 -18.46 -5.75
CA THR A 299 4.18 -18.45 -5.39
C THR A 299 4.00 -17.91 -3.98
N LEU A 300 3.15 -16.90 -3.81
CA LEU A 300 2.77 -16.40 -2.49
C LEU A 300 1.44 -17.06 -2.07
N LYS A 301 1.49 -17.92 -1.06
CA LYS A 301 0.31 -18.47 -0.40
C LYS A 301 -0.05 -17.63 0.82
N ILE A 302 -1.33 -17.55 1.11
CA ILE A 302 -1.88 -16.81 2.26
C ILE A 302 -2.80 -17.73 3.04
N ALA A 303 -2.58 -17.79 4.34
CA ALA A 303 -3.51 -18.39 5.29
C ALA A 303 -3.98 -17.31 6.28
N PHE A 304 -5.28 -17.01 6.25
CA PHE A 304 -5.94 -16.33 7.35
C PHE A 304 -6.63 -17.38 8.21
N THR A 305 -6.03 -17.71 9.36
CA THR A 305 -6.49 -18.79 10.23
C THR A 305 -7.63 -18.35 11.15
N VAL A 306 -8.40 -19.32 11.63
CA VAL A 306 -9.43 -19.12 12.68
C VAL A 306 -8.97 -19.74 13.99
N GLU A 307 -9.54 -19.28 15.12
CA GLU A 307 -9.36 -19.91 16.42
C GLU A 307 -7.87 -20.10 16.85
N GLU A 308 -7.01 -19.14 16.51
CA GLU A 308 -5.61 -19.12 16.95
C GLU A 308 -5.54 -18.95 18.47
N GLU A 309 -6.31 -17.99 18.98
CA GLU A 309 -6.33 -17.52 20.37
C GLU A 309 -6.72 -18.58 21.40
N ILE A 310 -7.27 -19.70 20.92
CA ILE A 310 -7.71 -20.84 21.73
C ILE A 310 -6.89 -22.12 21.48
N GLY A 311 -5.72 -21.99 20.85
CA GLY A 311 -4.72 -23.06 20.74
C GLY A 311 -4.24 -23.38 19.31
N CYS A 312 -4.20 -22.39 18.42
CA CYS A 312 -3.82 -22.54 17.01
C CYS A 312 -4.70 -23.55 16.28
N LEU A 313 -6.01 -23.58 16.56
CA LEU A 313 -6.88 -24.64 16.04
C LEU A 313 -7.06 -24.56 14.52
N GLY A 314 -7.12 -23.35 13.96
CA GLY A 314 -7.20 -23.14 12.52
C GLY A 314 -6.00 -23.70 11.77
N SER A 315 -4.78 -23.32 12.15
CA SER A 315 -3.56 -23.86 11.51
C SER A 315 -3.38 -25.35 11.74
N ARG A 316 -3.79 -25.91 12.90
CA ARG A 316 -3.73 -27.35 13.15
C ARG A 316 -4.67 -28.17 12.27
N ASN A 317 -5.80 -27.59 11.88
CA ASN A 317 -6.82 -28.23 11.04
C ASN A 317 -6.86 -27.68 9.61
N ILE A 318 -5.82 -26.94 9.20
CA ILE A 318 -5.71 -26.41 7.85
C ILE A 318 -5.67 -27.56 6.85
N ASP A 319 -6.26 -27.35 5.66
CA ASP A 319 -6.21 -28.35 4.60
C ASP A 319 -4.76 -28.74 4.28
N PRO A 320 -4.35 -30.01 4.53
CA PRO A 320 -2.95 -30.41 4.35
C PRO A 320 -2.54 -30.37 2.88
N THR A 321 -3.48 -30.45 1.94
CA THR A 321 -3.17 -30.32 0.51
C THR A 321 -2.74 -28.90 0.15
N PHE A 322 -3.20 -27.89 0.91
CA PHE A 322 -2.78 -26.51 0.72
C PHE A 322 -1.33 -26.27 1.16
N LEU A 323 -0.81 -27.07 2.10
CA LEU A 323 0.54 -26.96 2.64
C LEU A 323 1.59 -27.79 1.89
N GLN A 324 1.18 -28.74 1.05
CA GLN A 324 2.06 -29.78 0.48
C GLN A 324 3.26 -29.25 -0.31
N ASP A 325 3.07 -28.15 -1.04
CA ASP A 325 4.05 -27.47 -1.88
C ASP A 325 4.63 -26.22 -1.20
N VAL A 326 4.29 -25.93 0.06
CA VAL A 326 4.85 -24.79 0.79
C VAL A 326 6.29 -25.09 1.14
N ASP A 327 7.16 -24.14 0.80
CA ASP A 327 8.58 -24.21 1.04
C ASP A 327 8.91 -23.56 2.39
N ALA A 328 8.45 -22.34 2.63
CA ALA A 328 8.68 -21.67 3.90
C ALA A 328 7.47 -20.83 4.32
N ALA A 329 7.36 -20.55 5.61
CA ALA A 329 6.29 -19.73 6.16
C ALA A 329 6.83 -18.51 6.91
N ILE A 330 6.03 -17.45 6.86
CA ILE A 330 6.24 -16.19 7.56
C ILE A 330 4.92 -15.87 8.24
N VAL A 331 4.89 -15.99 9.55
CA VAL A 331 3.78 -15.57 10.39
C VAL A 331 4.03 -14.12 10.81
N VAL A 332 2.99 -13.29 10.81
CA VAL A 332 3.07 -11.88 11.17
C VAL A 332 2.15 -11.61 12.35
N ASP A 333 2.45 -12.22 13.48
CA ASP A 333 1.60 -12.23 14.67
C ASP A 333 2.46 -12.19 15.94
N ARG A 334 3.28 -11.17 16.05
CA ARG A 334 4.15 -11.02 17.21
C ARG A 334 4.10 -9.60 17.73
N ARG A 335 3.98 -9.46 19.05
CA ARG A 335 4.10 -8.17 19.72
C ARG A 335 5.48 -7.54 19.51
N GLY A 336 5.62 -6.25 19.80
CA GLY A 336 6.87 -5.51 19.61
C GLY A 336 7.09 -5.11 18.16
N THR A 337 8.31 -4.65 17.83
CA THR A 337 8.56 -3.94 16.57
C THR A 337 9.63 -4.58 15.67
N ARG A 338 10.59 -5.31 16.24
CA ARG A 338 11.81 -5.77 15.54
C ARG A 338 12.21 -7.21 15.88
N ASP A 339 11.28 -8.01 16.40
CA ASP A 339 11.55 -9.40 16.74
C ASP A 339 11.33 -10.33 15.54
N ILE A 340 12.27 -11.24 15.32
CA ILE A 340 12.14 -12.40 14.44
C ILE A 340 12.10 -13.64 15.33
N VAL A 341 10.92 -14.12 15.67
CA VAL A 341 10.79 -15.32 16.50
C VAL A 341 11.10 -16.56 15.66
N THR A 342 12.12 -17.31 16.07
CA THR A 342 12.58 -18.52 15.38
C THR A 342 12.41 -19.80 16.20
N SER A 343 11.90 -19.70 17.43
CA SER A 343 11.67 -20.87 18.28
C SER A 343 10.63 -20.64 19.38
N TYR A 344 10.01 -21.75 19.79
CA TYR A 344 9.14 -21.81 20.96
C TYR A 344 9.97 -22.04 22.22
N ALA A 345 9.90 -21.07 23.14
CA ALA A 345 10.59 -21.06 24.43
C ALA A 345 12.11 -21.30 24.35
N GLY A 346 12.75 -21.07 23.19
CA GLY A 346 14.16 -21.37 22.96
C GLY A 346 14.48 -22.86 22.83
N ILE A 347 13.47 -23.74 22.87
CA ILE A 347 13.64 -25.19 22.94
C ILE A 347 13.28 -25.86 21.61
N VAL A 348 12.17 -25.45 21.00
CA VAL A 348 11.68 -26.04 19.75
C VAL A 348 11.91 -25.05 18.62
N PRO A 349 12.95 -25.23 17.78
CA PRO A 349 13.20 -24.34 16.65
C PRO A 349 12.09 -24.48 15.60
N PHE A 350 11.71 -23.36 15.00
CA PHE A 350 10.77 -23.28 13.88
C PHE A 350 11.48 -23.38 12.53
N CYS A 351 12.76 -23.00 12.51
CA CYS A 351 13.60 -22.95 11.33
C CYS A 351 15.08 -23.06 11.72
N THR A 352 15.95 -23.08 10.72
CA THR A 352 17.38 -22.90 10.93
C THR A 352 17.73 -21.43 11.17
N ASP A 353 18.89 -21.17 11.79
CA ASP A 353 19.40 -19.81 11.95
C ASP A 353 19.62 -19.12 10.60
N GLU A 354 19.90 -19.88 9.54
CA GLU A 354 20.10 -19.33 8.19
C GLU A 354 18.81 -18.72 7.64
N TYR A 355 17.67 -19.41 7.79
CA TYR A 355 16.38 -18.84 7.41
C TYR A 355 16.04 -17.58 8.22
N GLY A 356 16.30 -17.59 9.54
CA GLY A 356 16.09 -16.40 10.38
C GLY A 356 16.99 -15.21 10.00
N ARG A 357 18.27 -15.46 9.66
CA ARG A 357 19.24 -14.44 9.23
C ARG A 357 18.86 -13.73 7.92
N ILE A 358 17.99 -14.33 7.08
CA ILE A 358 17.43 -13.65 5.91
C ILE A 358 16.74 -12.35 6.33
N PHE A 359 15.95 -12.40 7.41
CA PHE A 359 15.16 -11.27 7.88
C PHE A 359 16.04 -10.22 8.58
N GLU A 360 17.10 -10.61 9.29
CA GLU A 360 18.09 -9.66 9.82
C GLU A 360 18.80 -8.91 8.67
N THR A 361 19.17 -9.64 7.62
CA THR A 361 19.80 -9.07 6.42
C THR A 361 18.84 -8.14 5.68
N ALA A 362 17.58 -8.54 5.50
CA ALA A 362 16.55 -7.72 4.89
C ALA A 362 16.28 -6.45 5.72
N GLY A 363 16.27 -6.56 7.04
CA GLY A 363 16.18 -5.42 7.95
C GLY A 363 17.31 -4.42 7.71
N ALA A 364 18.56 -4.89 7.69
CA ALA A 364 19.72 -4.04 7.40
C ALA A 364 19.64 -3.37 6.02
N LEU A 365 19.25 -4.10 4.97
CA LEU A 365 19.06 -3.56 3.62
C LEU A 365 17.96 -2.49 3.56
N ALA A 366 16.92 -2.63 4.38
CA ALA A 366 15.82 -1.69 4.47
C ALA A 366 16.12 -0.49 5.40
N GLY A 367 17.35 -0.38 5.93
CA GLY A 367 17.74 0.68 6.86
C GLY A 367 17.25 0.48 8.30
N MET A 368 16.88 -0.75 8.66
CA MET A 368 16.34 -1.18 9.96
C MET A 368 17.20 -2.32 10.53
N PRO A 369 18.50 -2.08 10.86
CA PRO A 369 19.46 -3.14 11.21
C PRO A 369 19.23 -3.77 12.59
N ASP A 370 18.22 -3.33 13.31
CA ASP A 370 17.85 -3.77 14.65
C ASP A 370 16.78 -4.87 14.67
N TRP A 371 16.31 -5.34 13.50
CA TRP A 371 15.63 -6.63 13.39
C TRP A 371 16.53 -7.76 13.90
N LYS A 372 16.05 -8.53 14.88
CA LYS A 372 16.85 -9.57 15.52
C LYS A 372 16.09 -10.84 15.78
N MET A 373 16.77 -11.97 15.59
CA MET A 373 16.26 -13.26 16.02
C MET A 373 16.08 -13.30 17.54
N THR A 374 14.94 -13.84 17.96
CA THR A 374 14.60 -13.99 19.37
C THR A 374 13.79 -15.26 19.61
N HIS A 375 13.54 -15.56 20.87
CA HIS A 375 12.69 -16.67 21.30
C HIS A 375 11.30 -16.16 21.63
N GLY A 376 10.28 -16.94 21.31
CA GLY A 376 8.89 -16.54 21.47
C GLY A 376 7.99 -17.62 22.03
N GLY A 377 6.69 -17.31 22.00
CA GLY A 377 5.62 -18.16 22.48
C GLY A 377 5.05 -19.08 21.40
N LEU A 378 3.91 -19.69 21.72
CA LEU A 378 3.12 -20.45 20.76
C LEU A 378 2.52 -19.47 19.73
N SER A 379 2.51 -19.88 18.47
CA SER A 379 1.79 -19.22 17.36
C SER A 379 1.63 -20.23 16.23
N ASP A 380 0.92 -19.85 15.17
CA ASP A 380 0.83 -20.63 13.92
C ASP A 380 2.21 -21.04 13.36
N ALA A 381 3.28 -20.26 13.62
CA ALA A 381 4.63 -20.61 13.16
C ALA A 381 5.12 -21.93 13.73
N LYS A 382 4.76 -22.24 14.99
CA LYS A 382 5.07 -23.53 15.59
C LYS A 382 4.34 -24.67 14.87
N VAL A 383 3.07 -24.45 14.53
CA VAL A 383 2.24 -25.46 13.86
C VAL A 383 2.78 -25.74 12.46
N PHE A 384 3.13 -24.72 11.67
CA PHE A 384 3.74 -24.94 10.37
C PHE A 384 5.11 -25.63 10.47
N ALA A 385 5.92 -25.32 11.49
CA ALA A 385 7.13 -26.07 11.77
C ALA A 385 6.87 -27.55 12.12
N GLU A 386 5.77 -27.86 12.84
CA GLU A 386 5.32 -29.25 13.08
C GLU A 386 4.95 -29.99 11.77
N PHE A 387 4.58 -29.25 10.70
CA PHE A 387 4.39 -29.79 9.34
C PHE A 387 5.68 -29.87 8.51
N GLY A 388 6.84 -29.56 9.10
CA GLY A 388 8.14 -29.58 8.39
C GLY A 388 8.39 -28.34 7.53
N ILE A 389 7.67 -27.24 7.75
CA ILE A 389 7.82 -25.98 7.01
C ILE A 389 8.66 -25.00 7.86
N PRO A 390 9.88 -24.62 7.43
CA PRO A 390 10.66 -23.58 8.07
C PRO A 390 9.86 -22.30 8.25
N SER A 391 9.72 -21.85 9.50
CA SER A 391 8.81 -20.76 9.86
C SER A 391 9.48 -19.69 10.72
N VAL A 392 9.11 -18.43 10.51
CA VAL A 392 9.38 -17.32 11.45
C VAL A 392 8.07 -16.69 11.89
N ASN A 393 8.05 -16.05 13.06
CA ASN A 393 6.98 -15.14 13.46
C ASN A 393 7.53 -13.72 13.70
N LEU A 394 7.04 -12.75 12.94
CA LEU A 394 7.57 -11.38 12.89
C LEU A 394 6.73 -10.41 13.71
N SER A 395 7.41 -9.56 14.48
CA SER A 395 6.77 -8.45 15.18
C SER A 395 5.90 -7.59 14.25
N VAL A 396 4.74 -7.12 14.71
CA VAL A 396 3.80 -6.28 13.93
C VAL A 396 3.33 -5.02 14.65
N GLY A 397 3.93 -4.67 15.79
CA GLY A 397 3.78 -3.38 16.45
C GLY A 397 2.73 -3.31 17.55
N TYR A 398 2.04 -4.42 17.87
CA TYR A 398 1.15 -4.44 19.03
C TYR A 398 1.91 -4.71 20.33
N GLU A 399 1.34 -4.27 21.46
CA GLU A 399 1.84 -4.53 22.81
C GLU A 399 0.66 -4.74 23.76
N HIS A 400 0.90 -5.44 24.87
CA HIS A 400 -0.10 -5.73 25.90
C HIS A 400 -1.35 -6.45 25.36
N GLU A 401 -1.11 -7.38 24.44
CA GLU A 401 -2.12 -8.23 23.83
C GLU A 401 -3.06 -8.87 24.87
N HIS A 402 -4.31 -9.07 24.48
CA HIS A 402 -5.37 -9.70 25.28
C HIS A 402 -5.83 -8.93 26.53
N THR A 403 -5.38 -7.67 26.68
CA THR A 403 -5.77 -6.80 27.80
C THR A 403 -6.53 -5.57 27.34
N GLU A 404 -7.12 -4.81 28.28
CA GLU A 404 -7.72 -3.50 27.98
C GLU A 404 -6.67 -2.41 27.74
N PHE A 405 -5.38 -2.72 27.92
CA PHE A 405 -4.25 -1.82 27.68
C PHE A 405 -3.56 -2.08 26.34
N GLU A 406 -4.15 -2.93 25.49
CA GLU A 406 -3.59 -3.27 24.19
C GLU A 406 -3.39 -2.01 23.33
N THR A 407 -2.19 -1.87 22.79
CA THR A 407 -1.82 -0.78 21.88
C THR A 407 -1.25 -1.30 20.57
N LEU A 408 -1.31 -0.50 19.52
CA LEU A 408 -0.71 -0.78 18.22
C LEU A 408 0.04 0.44 17.70
N ASP A 409 1.36 0.34 17.54
CA ASP A 409 2.13 1.32 16.78
C ASP A 409 2.08 0.99 15.28
N TYR A 410 1.24 1.72 14.53
CA TYR A 410 1.10 1.46 13.09
C TYR A 410 2.36 1.83 12.29
N LYS A 411 3.31 2.57 12.88
CA LYS A 411 4.63 2.76 12.27
C LYS A 411 5.43 1.47 12.28
N ALA A 412 5.47 0.77 13.41
CA ALA A 412 6.12 -0.54 13.49
C ALA A 412 5.46 -1.58 12.57
N THR A 413 4.13 -1.53 12.41
CA THR A 413 3.43 -2.34 11.41
C THR A 413 3.92 -2.03 9.99
N LEU A 414 4.06 -0.76 9.62
CA LEU A 414 4.58 -0.37 8.30
C LEU A 414 6.03 -0.81 8.10
N GLU A 415 6.85 -0.73 9.15
CA GLU A 415 8.22 -1.18 9.13
C GLU A 415 8.33 -2.72 8.92
N THR A 416 7.33 -3.49 9.33
CA THR A 416 7.20 -4.91 9.01
C THR A 416 6.83 -5.14 7.55
N VAL A 417 5.94 -4.31 6.99
CA VAL A 417 5.67 -4.31 5.53
C VAL A 417 6.95 -4.06 4.77
N MET A 418 7.74 -3.05 5.14
CA MET A 418 9.00 -2.71 4.48
C MET A 418 10.04 -3.84 4.55
N LEU A 419 10.11 -4.57 5.68
CA LEU A 419 10.95 -5.75 5.81
C LEU A 419 10.56 -6.80 4.75
N LEU A 420 9.28 -7.13 4.65
CA LEU A 420 8.79 -8.14 3.71
C LEU A 420 8.89 -7.68 2.25
N GLU A 421 8.61 -6.41 1.96
CA GLU A 421 8.87 -5.81 0.64
C GLU A 421 10.33 -6.03 0.23
N THR A 422 11.27 -5.84 1.17
CA THR A 422 12.70 -6.04 0.93
C THR A 422 13.04 -7.51 0.68
N VAL A 423 12.48 -8.44 1.46
CA VAL A 423 12.65 -9.90 1.25
C VAL A 423 12.20 -10.30 -0.15
N PHE A 424 11.00 -9.87 -0.56
CA PHE A 424 10.40 -10.27 -1.83
C PHE A 424 11.04 -9.55 -3.04
N GLU A 425 11.39 -8.27 -2.93
CA GLU A 425 12.04 -7.51 -4.01
C GLU A 425 13.44 -8.05 -4.34
N ASN A 426 14.12 -8.62 -3.34
CA ASN A 426 15.47 -9.16 -3.50
C ASN A 426 15.49 -10.69 -3.68
N ASN A 427 14.33 -11.35 -3.78
CA ASN A 427 14.21 -12.82 -3.88
C ASN A 427 15.08 -13.57 -2.84
N MET A 428 15.04 -13.10 -1.58
CA MET A 428 16.01 -13.54 -0.57
C MET A 428 15.76 -14.96 -0.04
N ILE A 429 14.55 -15.50 -0.23
CA ILE A 429 14.23 -16.90 0.07
C ILE A 429 14.33 -17.66 -1.25
N THR A 430 15.27 -18.59 -1.36
CA THR A 430 15.54 -19.39 -2.57
C THR A 430 15.17 -20.86 -2.37
N GLU A 431 14.96 -21.61 -3.45
CA GLU A 431 14.67 -23.05 -3.36
C GLU A 431 15.81 -23.83 -2.69
N GLU A 432 17.08 -23.49 -2.97
CA GLU A 432 18.24 -24.14 -2.36
C GLU A 432 18.26 -23.98 -0.83
N LEU A 433 17.89 -22.78 -0.35
CA LEU A 433 17.75 -22.46 1.07
C LEU A 433 16.58 -23.18 1.74
N VAL A 434 15.69 -23.82 0.99
CA VAL A 434 14.51 -24.48 1.55
C VAL A 434 14.58 -26.00 1.40
N VAL A 435 15.06 -26.51 0.26
CA VAL A 435 15.23 -27.93 -0.01
C VAL A 435 16.25 -28.59 0.93
N THR A 436 17.27 -27.84 1.37
CA THR A 436 18.29 -28.34 2.31
C THR A 436 17.71 -28.76 3.68
N TYR A 437 16.44 -28.40 3.97
CA TYR A 437 15.85 -28.53 5.31
C TYR A 437 14.53 -29.33 5.35
N LYS A 438 14.07 -29.89 4.22
CA LYS A 438 13.03 -30.93 4.20
C LYS A 438 13.70 -32.29 4.50
N CYS A 439 13.90 -32.61 5.78
CA CYS A 439 14.38 -33.92 6.25
C CYS A 439 13.24 -34.80 6.74
#